data_AF-A0A5J4QE68-F1
#
_entry.id   AF-A0A5J4QE68-F1
#
_cell.length_a   1.000
_cell.length_b   1.000
_cell.length_c   1.000
_cell.angle_alpha   90.00
_cell.angle_beta   90.00
_cell.angle_gamma   90.00
#
_symmetry.space_group_name_H-M   'P 1'
#
loop_
_entity.id
_entity.type
_entity.pdbx_description
1 polymer ?
#
loop_
_entity_poly.entity_id
_entity_poly.type
_entity_poly.pdbx_seq_one_letter_code
_entity_poly.pdbx_strand_id
1 'polypeptide(L)' 'MKLEQVVSTIQPIQVIGSKEIEITGIHIDSRLIEPGYLFIAVKGTQTDGHAYIPAAIEKGA' A
#
# COMPACT_ATOMS: atom_id res chain seq x y z
N MET A 1 -3.63 -3.61 12.35
CA MET A 1 -2.29 -4.25 12.34
C MET A 1 -1.25 -3.15 12.15
N LYS A 2 -0.06 -3.21 12.78
CA LYS A 2 0.95 -2.15 12.57
C LYS A 2 1.75 -2.40 11.29
N LEU A 3 1.94 -1.36 10.48
CA LEU A 3 2.73 -1.42 9.24
C LEU A 3 4.16 -1.91 9.49
N GLU A 4 4.78 -1.49 10.60
CA GLU A 4 6.09 -1.98 11.04
C GLU A 4 6.21 -3.51 11.08
N GLN A 5 5.15 -4.22 11.49
CA GLN A 5 5.17 -5.67 11.57
C GLN A 5 5.24 -6.32 10.19
N VAL A 6 4.67 -5.68 9.16
CA VAL A 6 4.75 -6.16 7.78
C VAL A 6 6.14 -5.85 7.21
N VAL A 7 6.59 -4.61 7.35
CA VAL A 7 7.85 -4.14 6.77
C VAL A 7 9.07 -4.83 7.39
N SER A 8 8.99 -5.22 8.67
CA SER A 8 10.07 -5.95 9.35
C SER A 8 10.25 -7.40 8.87
N THR A 9 9.24 -7.99 8.20
CA THR A 9 9.34 -9.35 7.63
C THR A 9 10.03 -9.37 6.26
N ILE A 10 10.32 -8.21 5.67
CA ILE A 10 10.96 -8.07 4.38
C ILE A 10 12.23 -7.23 4.49
N GLN A 11 13.05 -7.21 3.44
CA GLN A 11 14.18 -6.30 3.31
C GLN A 11 13.79 -5.13 2.40
N PRO A 12 13.25 -4.01 2.94
CA PRO A 12 12.89 -2.87 2.12
C PRO A 12 14.14 -2.19 1.57
N ILE A 13 14.12 -1.83 0.30
CA ILE A 13 15.19 -1.04 -0.33
C ILE A 13 15.19 0.39 0.23
N GLN A 14 14.00 0.95 0.45
CA GLN A 14 13.81 2.29 1.01
C GLN A 14 12.47 2.35 1.74
N VAL A 15 12.42 3.13 2.83
CA VAL A 15 11.17 3.49 3.50
C VAL A 15 11.14 5.01 3.64
N ILE A 16 10.05 5.63 3.19
CA ILE A 16 9.81 7.07 3.29
C ILE A 16 8.55 7.26 4.12
N GLY A 17 8.60 8.14 5.13
CA GLY A 17 7.48 8.37 6.06
C GLY A 17 7.54 7.51 7.32
N SER A 18 6.43 7.47 8.06
CA SER A 18 6.34 6.75 9.33
C SER A 18 5.98 5.27 9.12
N LYS A 19 6.57 4.39 9.92
CA LYS A 19 6.22 2.96 10.00
C LYS A 19 5.17 2.67 11.09
N GLU A 20 4.89 3.66 11.93
CA GLU A 20 3.96 3.59 13.06
C GLU A 20 2.51 3.85 12.62
N ILE A 21 2.12 3.29 11.48
CA ILE A 21 0.79 3.43 10.91
C ILE A 21 0.00 2.16 11.20
N GLU A 22 -1.24 2.34 11.64
CA GLU A 22 -2.19 1.23 11.75
C GLU A 22 -2.86 1.01 10.41
N ILE A 23 -2.73 -0.21 9.88
CA ILE A 23 -3.42 -0.66 8.68
C ILE A 23 -4.55 -1.62 9.04
N THR A 24 -5.69 -1.44 8.38
CA THR A 24 -6.93 -2.22 8.58
C THR A 24 -7.15 -3.25 7.49
N GLY A 25 -6.49 -3.10 6.34
CA GLY A 25 -6.54 -4.02 5.21
C GLY A 25 -5.33 -3.89 4.29
N ILE A 26 -5.22 -4.78 3.31
CA ILE A 26 -4.19 -4.75 2.28
C ILE A 26 -4.86 -5.10 0.95
N HIS A 27 -4.62 -4.33 -0.10
CA HIS A 27 -5.17 -4.63 -1.43
C HIS A 27 -4.24 -4.20 -2.57
N ILE A 28 -4.23 -4.97 -3.66
CA ILE A 28 -3.44 -4.67 -4.88
C ILE A 28 -4.26 -3.93 -5.95
N ASP A 29 -5.59 -3.96 -5.81
CA ASP A 29 -6.53 -3.27 -6.69
C ASP A 29 -6.99 -1.97 -6.03
N SER A 30 -6.62 -0.83 -6.61
CA SER A 30 -6.98 0.51 -6.14
C SER A 30 -8.49 0.75 -6.09
N ARG A 31 -9.27 -0.04 -6.85
CA ARG A 31 -10.74 0.06 -6.87
C ARG A 31 -11.36 -0.42 -5.56
N LEU A 32 -10.69 -1.32 -4.85
CA LEU A 32 -11.16 -1.96 -3.62
C LEU A 32 -10.50 -1.40 -2.35
N ILE A 33 -9.75 -0.30 -2.45
CA ILE A 33 -9.16 0.40 -1.31
C ILE A 33 -10.24 1.10 -0.49
N GLU A 34 -10.13 0.97 0.82
CA GLU A 34 -10.91 1.68 1.84
C GLU A 34 -9.97 2.44 2.78
N PRO A 35 -10.46 3.42 3.56
CA PRO A 35 -9.62 4.15 4.51
C PRO A 35 -8.87 3.24 5.48
N GLY A 36 -7.56 3.44 5.59
CA GLY A 36 -6.65 2.64 6.42
C GLY A 36 -6.10 1.38 5.73
N TYR A 37 -6.40 1.15 4.45
CA TYR A 37 -5.84 0.02 3.72
C TYR A 37 -4.45 0.33 3.17
N LEU A 38 -3.56 -0.65 3.23
CA LEU A 38 -2.29 -0.60 2.50
C LEU A 38 -2.51 -0.97 1.02
N PHE A 39 -2.22 -0.04 0.12
CA PHE A 39 -2.19 -0.32 -1.32
C PHE A 39 -0.81 -0.83 -1.75
N ILE A 40 -0.78 -1.95 -2.50
CA ILE A 40 0.47 -2.48 -3.08
C ILE A 40 0.43 -2.27 -4.60
N ALA A 41 1.16 -1.27 -5.07
CA ALA A 41 1.35 -0.99 -6.48
C ALA A 41 2.31 -2.01 -7.11
N VAL A 42 1.77 -3.00 -7.82
CA VAL A 42 2.56 -3.99 -8.56
C VAL A 42 2.43 -3.77 -10.06
N LYS A 43 3.51 -4.00 -10.81
CA LYS A 43 3.45 -4.01 -12.27
C LYS A 43 2.84 -5.33 -12.74
N GLY A 44 1.62 -5.26 -13.27
CA GLY A 44 0.91 -6.40 -13.83
C GLY A 44 1.28 -6.67 -15.29
N THR A 45 0.65 -7.69 -15.87
CA THR A 45 0.81 -8.05 -17.29
C THR A 45 0.08 -7.09 -18.22
N GLN A 46 -1.07 -6.55 -17.79
CA GLN A 46 -1.92 -5.67 -18.58
C GLN A 46 -1.74 -4.19 -18.22
N THR A 47 -1.54 -3.90 -16.93
CA THR A 47 -1.47 -2.52 -16.42
C THR A 47 -0.37 -2.39 -15.37
N ASP A 48 0.18 -1.19 -15.27
CA ASP A 48 1.14 -0.84 -14.23
C ASP A 48 0.42 -0.23 -13.02
N GLY A 49 0.44 -0.94 -11.88
CA GLY A 49 -0.23 -0.52 -10.65
C GLY A 49 0.23 0.84 -10.11
N HIS A 50 1.44 1.28 -10.47
CA HIS A 50 1.96 2.58 -10.05
C HIS A 50 1.14 3.74 -10.59
N ALA A 51 0.47 3.57 -11.74
CA ALA A 51 -0.42 4.58 -12.31
C ALA A 51 -1.64 4.87 -11.40
N TYR A 52 -1.96 3.97 -10.47
CA TYR A 52 -3.12 4.09 -9.58
C TYR A 52 -2.77 4.53 -8.15
N ILE A 53 -1.52 4.88 -7.87
CA ILE A 53 -1.11 5.42 -6.57
C ILE A 53 -1.94 6.67 -6.17
N PRO A 54 -2.16 7.67 -7.05
CA PRO A 54 -2.97 8.84 -6.68
C PRO A 54 -4.39 8.45 -6.25
N ALA A 55 -5.02 7.53 -6.99
CA ALA A 55 -6.38 7.07 -6.69
C ALA A 55 -6.48 6.29 -5.37
N ALA A 56 -5.42 5.54 -5.00
CA ALA A 56 -5.38 4.86 -3.70
C ALA A 56 -5.25 5.86 -2.55
N ILE A 57 -4.40 6.89 -2.70
CA ILE A 57 -4.24 7.97 -1.71
C ILE A 57 -5.56 8.73 -1.53
N GLU A 58 -6.26 9.07 -2.61
CA GLU A 58 -7.56 9.76 -2.54
C GLU A 58 -8.63 8.96 -1.78
N LYS A 59 -8.51 7.63 -1.74
CA LYS A 59 -9.41 6.74 -0.99
C LYS A 59 -8.99 6.51 0.46
N GLY A 60 -7.86 7.06 0.89
CA GLY A 60 -7.38 6.98 2.28
C GLY A 60 -6.48 5.78 2.57
N ALA A 61 -5.74 5.30 1.57
CA ALA A 61 -4.61 4.40 1.80
C ALA A 61 -3.46 5.05 2.58
#